data_AF-A0A4Q3WD50-F1
#
_entry.id   AF-A0A4Q3WD50-F1
#
_cell.length_a   1.000
_cell.length_b   1.000
_cell.length_c   1.000
_cell.angle_alpha   90.00
_cell.angle_beta   90.00
_cell.angle_gamma   90.00
#
_symmetry.space_group_name_H-M   'P 1'
#
loop_
_entity.id
_entity.type
_entity.pdbx_description
1 polymer ?
#
loop_
_entity_poly.entity_id
_entity_poly.type
_entity_poly.pdbx_seq_one_letter_code
_entity_poly.pdbx_strand_id
1 'polypeptide(L)'
;MPKKAVELGALQVSRITRQGRHAVGGVAGLHLYVKSSGMRSWVLRLLIGGQRRDIGLGGFPDVTLAGAKDAARRARDQVVAGVDPVEQRKQARALLMADSAKAKTFAECTTSYIDARGDEWNNAKHRQQWQNTLETYAWPVMGSLLVRDIALPHVLDVLTPIWKGKTETATRVRGRIESVLDWATVRGYRAGENPARWKGHLDQLLPNPNKIAKVKHHEAIAVDQVSGFLSDLRKMEGMGARALEFLLFNASRSGEVRGALWSEIDEKAKLWTIPAERMKAKVEHRVPLSKQALKLLKALPRYQGSDVIFHGTRGQTLSDMTLSAVMRRMEVDAV
;
A
#
# COMPACT_ATOMS: atom_id res chain seq x y z
N MET A 1 -44.41 -48.78 -11.72
CA MET A 1 -43.45 -48.63 -10.60
C MET A 1 -42.03 -48.56 -11.16
N PRO A 2 -41.14 -47.67 -10.68
CA PRO A 2 -39.76 -47.64 -11.15
C PRO A 2 -39.06 -48.96 -10.78
N LYS A 3 -38.31 -49.55 -11.73
CA LYS A 3 -37.54 -50.79 -11.51
C LYS A 3 -36.55 -50.57 -10.36
N LYS A 4 -36.70 -51.30 -9.26
CA LYS A 4 -35.73 -51.32 -8.15
C LYS A 4 -34.48 -52.05 -8.63
N ALA A 5 -33.32 -51.42 -8.53
CA ALA A 5 -32.04 -52.07 -8.85
C ALA A 5 -31.73 -53.14 -7.80
N VAL A 6 -31.14 -54.26 -8.24
CA VAL A 6 -30.65 -55.32 -7.34
C VAL A 6 -29.58 -54.73 -6.43
N GLU A 7 -29.69 -55.02 -5.14
CA GLU A 7 -28.72 -54.56 -4.14
C GLU A 7 -27.45 -55.39 -4.20
N LEU A 8 -26.33 -54.70 -4.43
CA LEU A 8 -25.00 -55.30 -4.51
C LEU A 8 -24.28 -55.22 -3.16
N GLY A 9 -23.55 -56.27 -2.82
CA GLY A 9 -22.61 -56.29 -1.70
C GLY A 9 -21.28 -55.60 -2.02
N ALA A 10 -20.49 -55.29 -0.99
CA ALA A 10 -19.21 -54.57 -1.14
C ALA A 10 -18.21 -55.29 -2.10
N LEU A 11 -18.16 -56.62 -2.07
CA LEU A 11 -17.32 -57.43 -2.95
C LEU A 11 -17.78 -57.40 -4.41
N GLN A 12 -19.10 -57.35 -4.65
CA GLN A 12 -19.63 -57.25 -6.01
C GLN A 12 -19.34 -55.85 -6.58
N VAL A 13 -19.50 -54.81 -5.76
CA VAL A 13 -19.16 -53.43 -6.11
C VAL A 13 -17.68 -53.27 -6.42
N SER A 14 -16.78 -53.85 -5.62
CA SER A 14 -15.34 -53.71 -5.82
C SER A 14 -14.86 -54.32 -7.15
N ARG A 15 -15.58 -55.31 -7.67
CA ARG A 15 -15.34 -55.96 -8.98
C ARG A 15 -15.85 -55.15 -10.18
N ILE A 16 -16.62 -54.08 -9.95
CA ILE A 16 -17.10 -53.22 -11.04
C ILE A 16 -15.95 -52.35 -11.55
N THR A 17 -15.51 -52.63 -12.78
CA THR A 17 -14.43 -51.92 -13.48
C THR A 17 -14.84 -51.42 -14.87
N ARG A 18 -15.95 -51.93 -15.42
CA ARG A 18 -16.45 -51.50 -16.73
C ARG A 18 -16.82 -50.02 -16.68
N GLN A 19 -16.41 -49.25 -17.67
CA GLN A 19 -16.79 -47.84 -17.80
C GLN A 19 -18.32 -47.68 -17.82
N GLY A 20 -18.82 -46.64 -17.16
CA GLY A 20 -20.25 -46.30 -17.16
C GLY A 20 -20.84 -46.17 -15.77
N ARG A 21 -22.17 -46.11 -15.71
CA ARG A 21 -22.95 -46.00 -14.47
C ARG A 21 -23.53 -47.35 -14.11
N HIS A 22 -23.27 -47.80 -12.88
CA HIS A 22 -23.71 -49.08 -12.37
C HIS A 22 -24.61 -48.85 -11.17
N ALA A 23 -25.88 -49.21 -11.28
CA ALA A 23 -26.81 -49.12 -10.15
C ALA A 23 -26.41 -50.19 -9.12
N VAL A 24 -26.23 -49.77 -7.86
CA VAL A 24 -25.75 -50.67 -6.79
C VAL A 24 -26.86 -51.11 -5.82
N GLY A 25 -28.08 -50.60 -6.00
CA GLY A 25 -29.24 -50.87 -5.15
C GLY A 25 -29.08 -50.35 -3.70
N GLY A 26 -29.99 -50.75 -2.82
CA GLY A 26 -30.09 -50.26 -1.43
C GLY A 26 -30.69 -48.86 -1.30
N VAL A 27 -30.16 -47.85 -2.02
CA VAL A 27 -30.73 -46.50 -2.07
C VAL A 27 -31.12 -46.16 -3.51
N ALA A 28 -32.38 -45.74 -3.71
CA ALA A 28 -32.88 -45.41 -5.05
C ALA A 28 -32.10 -44.25 -5.67
N GLY A 29 -31.56 -44.49 -6.88
CA GLY A 29 -30.74 -43.54 -7.60
C GLY A 29 -29.24 -43.61 -7.28
N LEU A 30 -28.79 -44.46 -6.35
CA LEU A 30 -27.37 -44.64 -6.04
C LEU A 30 -26.67 -45.50 -7.10
N HIS A 31 -25.57 -44.97 -7.63
CA HIS A 31 -24.75 -45.62 -8.64
C HIS A 31 -23.26 -45.52 -8.28
N LEU A 32 -22.49 -46.50 -8.73
CA LEU A 32 -21.05 -46.37 -8.90
C LEU A 32 -20.79 -45.91 -10.34
N TYR A 33 -20.13 -44.76 -10.50
CA TYR A 33 -19.72 -44.23 -11.80
C TYR A 33 -18.23 -44.48 -12.04
N VAL A 34 -17.93 -45.21 -13.11
CA VAL A 34 -16.58 -45.52 -13.56
C VAL A 34 -16.25 -44.63 -14.77
N LYS A 35 -15.26 -43.75 -14.62
CA LYS A 35 -14.77 -42.87 -15.69
C LYS A 35 -13.95 -43.65 -16.71
N SER A 36 -13.71 -43.06 -17.89
CA SER A 36 -12.78 -43.61 -18.90
C SER A 36 -11.37 -43.82 -18.35
N SER A 37 -10.93 -43.00 -17.40
CA SER A 37 -9.65 -43.14 -16.71
C SER A 37 -9.58 -44.30 -15.70
N GLY A 38 -10.67 -45.07 -15.52
CA GLY A 38 -10.77 -46.12 -14.51
C GLY A 38 -11.08 -45.61 -13.10
N MET A 39 -11.05 -44.29 -12.85
CA MET A 39 -11.42 -43.70 -11.57
C MET A 39 -12.91 -43.93 -11.26
N ARG A 40 -13.20 -44.34 -10.03
CA ARG A 40 -14.55 -44.72 -9.58
C ARG A 40 -15.06 -43.73 -8.54
N SER A 41 -16.33 -43.36 -8.65
CA SER A 41 -16.97 -42.39 -7.75
C SER A 41 -18.43 -42.74 -7.50
N TRP A 42 -18.91 -42.44 -6.30
CA TRP A 42 -20.29 -42.60 -5.92
C TRP A 42 -21.13 -41.43 -6.43
N VAL A 43 -22.23 -41.74 -7.09
CA VAL A 43 -23.15 -40.73 -7.64
C VAL A 43 -24.58 -41.11 -7.27
N LEU A 44 -25.31 -40.17 -6.67
CA LEU A 44 -26.74 -40.28 -6.43
C LEU A 44 -27.50 -39.44 -7.45
N ARG A 45 -28.41 -40.07 -8.18
CA ARG A 45 -29.22 -39.40 -9.20
C ARG A 45 -30.64 -39.19 -8.69
N LEU A 46 -31.05 -37.94 -8.56
CA LEU A 46 -32.38 -37.54 -8.07
C LEU A 46 -33.03 -36.52 -8.99
N LEU A 47 -34.35 -36.39 -8.85
CA LEU A 47 -35.10 -35.27 -9.43
C LEU A 47 -35.14 -34.15 -8.38
N ILE A 48 -34.62 -32.98 -8.71
CA ILE A 48 -34.63 -31.77 -7.87
C ILE A 48 -35.28 -30.67 -8.69
N GLY A 49 -36.39 -30.09 -8.21
CA GLY A 49 -37.09 -29.01 -8.94
C GLY A 49 -37.51 -29.39 -10.37
N GLY A 50 -37.91 -30.65 -10.60
CA GLY A 50 -38.29 -31.14 -11.93
C GLY A 50 -37.13 -31.49 -12.87
N GLN A 51 -35.87 -31.27 -12.48
CA GLN A 51 -34.69 -31.61 -13.28
C GLN A 51 -33.91 -32.78 -12.66
N ARG A 52 -33.39 -33.68 -13.51
CA ARG A 52 -32.53 -34.78 -13.05
C ARG A 52 -31.13 -34.25 -12.78
N ARG A 53 -30.67 -34.36 -11.53
CA ARG A 53 -29.33 -33.95 -11.09
C ARG A 53 -28.54 -35.15 -10.56
N ASP A 54 -27.23 -35.11 -10.79
CA ASP A 54 -26.27 -36.08 -10.29
C ASP A 54 -25.52 -35.47 -9.09
N ILE A 55 -25.60 -36.09 -7.93
CA ILE A 55 -24.97 -35.67 -6.68
C ILE A 55 -23.77 -36.58 -6.45
N GLY A 56 -22.55 -36.07 -6.58
CA GLY A 56 -21.34 -36.80 -6.20
C GLY A 56 -21.26 -37.00 -4.68
N LEU A 57 -20.98 -38.22 -4.24
CA LEU A 57 -20.93 -38.62 -2.83
C LEU A 57 -19.52 -39.04 -2.35
N GLY A 58 -18.51 -38.94 -3.23
CA GLY A 58 -17.11 -39.22 -2.93
C GLY A 58 -16.47 -40.24 -3.88
N GLY A 59 -15.14 -40.38 -3.80
CA GLY A 59 -14.36 -41.34 -4.58
C GLY A 59 -14.42 -42.74 -3.96
N PHE A 60 -14.38 -43.77 -4.80
CA PHE A 60 -14.14 -45.15 -4.37
C PHE A 60 -12.64 -45.46 -4.55
N PRO A 61 -11.94 -46.09 -3.58
CA PRO A 61 -12.50 -46.78 -2.41
C PRO A 61 -12.62 -45.94 -1.12
N ASP A 62 -12.12 -44.70 -1.09
CA ASP A 62 -12.08 -43.85 0.12
C ASP A 62 -13.44 -43.70 0.82
N VAL A 63 -14.50 -43.59 0.03
CA VAL A 63 -15.87 -43.73 0.52
C VAL A 63 -16.34 -45.16 0.27
N THR A 64 -16.67 -45.87 1.35
CA THR A 64 -17.17 -47.25 1.30
C THR A 64 -18.60 -47.31 0.75
N LEU A 65 -19.07 -48.50 0.34
CA LEU A 65 -20.48 -48.69 -0.06
C LEU A 65 -21.46 -48.29 1.06
N ALA A 66 -21.14 -48.62 2.31
CA ALA A 66 -21.95 -48.23 3.45
C ALA A 66 -21.98 -46.69 3.61
N GLY A 67 -20.81 -46.05 3.59
CA GLY A 67 -20.70 -44.59 3.66
C GLY A 67 -21.42 -43.88 2.51
N ALA A 68 -21.38 -44.46 1.30
CA ALA A 68 -22.11 -43.96 0.14
C ALA A 68 -23.63 -44.09 0.30
N LYS A 69 -24.14 -45.20 0.86
CA LYS A 69 -25.57 -45.36 1.19
C LYS A 69 -26.02 -44.33 2.22
N ASP A 70 -25.23 -44.10 3.26
CA ASP A 70 -25.56 -43.12 4.30
C ASP A 70 -25.52 -41.69 3.77
N ALA A 71 -24.50 -41.33 2.99
CA ALA A 71 -24.43 -40.04 2.30
C ALA A 71 -25.60 -39.86 1.34
N ALA A 72 -26.03 -40.93 0.67
CA ALA A 72 -27.16 -40.89 -0.23
C ALA A 72 -28.50 -40.66 0.49
N ARG A 73 -28.72 -41.29 1.64
CA ARG A 73 -29.91 -41.05 2.48
C ARG A 73 -29.95 -39.59 2.94
N ARG A 74 -28.86 -39.08 3.51
CA ARG A 74 -28.77 -37.67 3.94
C ARG A 74 -29.06 -36.69 2.81
N ALA A 75 -28.50 -36.92 1.61
CA ALA A 75 -28.76 -36.07 0.46
C ALA A 75 -30.22 -36.12 0.00
N ARG A 76 -30.90 -37.28 0.10
CA ARG A 76 -32.33 -37.39 -0.17
C ARG A 76 -33.16 -36.63 0.86
N ASP A 77 -32.82 -36.74 2.14
CA ASP A 77 -33.52 -36.05 3.23
C ASP A 77 -33.43 -34.53 3.06
N GLN A 78 -32.26 -34.01 2.66
CA GLN A 78 -32.07 -32.60 2.31
C GLN A 78 -32.98 -32.15 1.15
N VAL A 79 -33.07 -32.96 0.08
CA VAL A 79 -33.96 -32.67 -1.07
C VAL A 79 -35.43 -32.69 -0.65
N VAL A 80 -35.84 -33.63 0.21
CA VAL A 80 -37.21 -33.68 0.76
C VAL A 80 -37.51 -32.44 1.61
N ALA A 81 -36.52 -31.94 2.35
CA ALA A 81 -36.62 -30.69 3.10
C ALA A 81 -36.52 -29.42 2.22
N GLY A 82 -36.50 -29.55 0.89
CA GLY A 82 -36.45 -28.42 -0.05
C GLY A 82 -35.07 -27.82 -0.29
N VAL A 83 -33.99 -28.45 0.20
CA VAL A 83 -32.61 -27.98 0.02
C VAL A 83 -31.95 -28.74 -1.13
N ASP A 84 -31.41 -28.04 -2.14
CA ASP A 84 -30.56 -28.65 -3.18
C ASP A 84 -29.11 -28.83 -2.64
N PRO A 85 -28.64 -30.06 -2.39
CA PRO A 85 -27.30 -30.31 -1.84
C PRO A 85 -26.15 -29.94 -2.79
N VAL A 86 -26.43 -29.80 -4.09
CA VAL A 86 -25.44 -29.36 -5.08
C VAL A 86 -25.24 -27.86 -4.97
N GLU A 87 -26.34 -27.08 -4.96
CA GLU A 87 -26.25 -25.62 -4.81
C GLU A 87 -25.72 -25.24 -3.42
N GLN A 88 -26.14 -25.93 -2.35
CA GLN A 88 -25.60 -25.68 -1.00
C GLN A 88 -24.07 -25.86 -0.95
N ARG A 89 -23.54 -26.94 -1.53
CA ARG A 89 -22.09 -27.15 -1.60
C ARG A 89 -21.39 -26.12 -2.48
N LYS A 90 -22.01 -25.72 -3.59
CA LYS A 90 -21.48 -24.68 -4.48
C LYS A 90 -21.42 -23.33 -3.75
N GLN A 91 -22.46 -22.95 -3.01
CA GLN A 91 -22.49 -21.75 -2.19
C GLN A 91 -21.42 -21.79 -1.09
N ALA A 92 -21.32 -22.90 -0.35
CA ALA A 92 -20.29 -23.07 0.68
C ALA A 92 -18.86 -22.93 0.10
N ARG A 93 -18.59 -23.54 -1.07
CA ARG A 93 -17.30 -23.39 -1.75
C ARG A 93 -17.05 -21.96 -2.23
N ALA A 94 -18.07 -21.29 -2.76
CA ALA A 94 -17.97 -19.91 -3.19
C ALA A 94 -17.69 -18.97 -2.01
N LEU A 95 -18.31 -19.21 -0.84
CA LEU A 95 -18.03 -18.47 0.39
C LEU A 95 -16.58 -18.67 0.85
N LEU A 96 -16.07 -19.90 0.87
CA LEU A 96 -14.67 -20.18 1.22
C LEU A 96 -13.70 -19.49 0.26
N MET A 97 -13.98 -19.52 -1.05
CA MET A 97 -13.17 -18.83 -2.05
C MET A 97 -13.21 -17.31 -1.88
N ALA A 98 -14.39 -16.74 -1.59
CA ALA A 98 -14.54 -15.32 -1.31
C ALA A 98 -13.79 -14.90 -0.04
N ASP A 99 -13.82 -15.72 1.01
CA ASP A 99 -13.08 -15.46 2.25
C ASP A 99 -11.57 -15.54 2.05
N SER A 100 -11.07 -16.51 1.27
CA SER A 100 -9.67 -16.56 0.88
C SER A 100 -9.26 -15.36 0.02
N ALA A 101 -10.13 -14.88 -0.87
CA ALA A 101 -9.85 -13.69 -1.68
C ALA A 101 -9.77 -12.40 -0.83
N LYS A 102 -10.49 -12.35 0.30
CA LYS A 102 -10.45 -11.25 1.27
C LYS A 102 -9.28 -11.35 2.25
N ALA A 103 -8.57 -12.47 2.30
CA ALA A 103 -7.39 -12.64 3.15
C ALA A 103 -6.22 -11.83 2.59
N LYS A 104 -6.18 -10.54 2.93
CA LYS A 104 -5.12 -9.62 2.56
C LYS A 104 -4.33 -9.17 3.78
N THR A 105 -3.02 -9.20 3.65
CA THR A 105 -2.10 -8.72 4.69
C THR A 105 -2.01 -7.19 4.70
N PHE A 106 -1.54 -6.61 5.79
CA PHE A 106 -1.30 -5.17 5.87
C PHE A 106 -0.33 -4.69 4.80
N ALA A 107 0.74 -5.44 4.54
CA ALA A 107 1.72 -5.09 3.52
C ALA A 107 1.11 -5.09 2.12
N GLU A 108 0.33 -6.11 1.75
CA GLU A 108 -0.38 -6.15 0.46
C GLU A 108 -1.39 -5.00 0.31
N CYS A 109 -2.15 -4.70 1.37
CA CYS A 109 -3.09 -3.57 1.38
C CYS A 109 -2.36 -2.23 1.29
N THR A 110 -1.18 -2.11 1.91
CA THR A 110 -0.34 -0.91 1.82
C THR A 110 0.10 -0.66 0.38
N THR A 111 0.65 -1.69 -0.28
CA THR A 111 1.05 -1.59 -1.69
C THR A 111 -0.14 -1.24 -2.57
N SER A 112 -1.27 -1.94 -2.40
CA SER A 112 -2.48 -1.69 -3.18
C SER A 112 -3.06 -0.28 -2.96
N TYR A 113 -2.99 0.23 -1.73
CA TYR A 113 -3.40 1.60 -1.41
C TYR A 113 -2.51 2.63 -2.10
N ILE A 114 -1.20 2.42 -2.03
CA ILE A 114 -0.19 3.27 -2.65
C ILE A 114 -0.31 3.25 -4.18
N ASP A 115 -0.68 2.12 -4.78
CA ASP A 115 -0.93 2.01 -6.22
C ASP A 115 -2.21 2.75 -6.61
N ALA A 116 -3.28 2.61 -5.83
CA ALA A 116 -4.57 3.22 -6.12
C ALA A 116 -4.59 4.75 -5.92
N ARG A 117 -3.78 5.28 -5.00
CA ARG A 117 -3.75 6.72 -4.65
C ARG A 117 -2.45 7.43 -4.98
N GLY A 118 -1.43 6.69 -5.43
CA GLY A 118 -0.12 7.23 -5.71
C GLY A 118 -0.12 8.33 -6.76
N ASP A 119 -1.04 8.27 -7.73
CA ASP A 119 -1.16 9.23 -8.82
C ASP A 119 -1.65 10.61 -8.36
N GLU A 120 -2.36 10.69 -7.23
CA GLU A 120 -2.71 11.97 -6.60
C GLU A 120 -1.48 12.69 -6.02
N TRP A 121 -0.41 11.94 -5.73
CA TRP A 121 0.82 12.50 -5.19
C TRP A 121 1.71 12.98 -6.33
N ASN A 122 1.80 14.29 -6.47
CA ASN A 122 2.63 14.97 -7.48
C ASN A 122 4.14 14.64 -7.46
N ASN A 123 4.62 13.75 -6.58
CA ASN A 123 6.03 13.45 -6.40
C ASN A 123 6.28 11.96 -6.10
N ALA A 124 7.02 11.28 -6.97
CA ALA A 124 7.44 9.89 -6.79
C ALA A 124 8.18 9.65 -5.45
N LYS A 125 8.94 10.64 -4.94
CA LYS A 125 9.57 10.56 -3.62
C LYS A 125 8.55 10.47 -2.49
N HIS A 126 7.39 11.12 -2.63
CA HIS A 126 6.33 11.05 -1.62
C HIS A 126 5.73 9.65 -1.55
N ARG A 127 5.54 9.00 -2.72
CA ARG A 127 5.12 7.60 -2.81
C ARG A 127 6.10 6.67 -2.09
N GLN A 128 7.40 6.82 -2.39
CA GLN A 128 8.45 6.05 -1.72
C GLN A 128 8.49 6.32 -0.20
N GLN A 129 8.30 7.56 0.23
CA GLN A 129 8.30 7.92 1.63
C GLN A 129 7.14 7.27 2.40
N TRP A 130 5.98 7.07 1.77
CA TRP A 130 4.87 6.32 2.36
C TRP A 130 5.28 4.89 2.66
N GLN A 131 5.74 4.18 1.63
CA GLN A 131 6.17 2.79 1.74
C GLN A 131 7.28 2.63 2.77
N ASN A 132 8.38 3.38 2.65
CA ASN A 132 9.55 3.24 3.54
C ASN A 132 9.19 3.42 5.01
N THR A 133 8.31 4.37 5.35
CA THR A 133 7.95 4.55 6.76
C THR A 133 7.08 3.43 7.30
N LEU A 134 6.15 2.90 6.52
CA LEU A 134 5.32 1.78 6.97
C LEU A 134 6.15 0.51 7.04
N GLU A 135 7.08 0.32 6.11
CA GLU A 135 8.07 -0.75 6.12
C GLU A 135 9.00 -0.67 7.34
N THR A 136 9.48 0.52 7.69
CA THR A 136 10.37 0.71 8.83
C THR A 136 9.66 0.48 10.17
N TYR A 137 8.44 1.01 10.33
CA TYR A 137 7.79 1.10 11.64
C TYR A 137 6.63 0.10 11.82
N ALA A 138 5.82 -0.13 10.79
CA ALA A 138 4.60 -0.94 10.91
C ALA A 138 4.80 -2.40 10.50
N TRP A 139 5.56 -2.67 9.43
CA TRP A 139 5.73 -4.03 8.92
C TRP A 139 6.35 -5.02 9.91
N PRO A 140 7.33 -4.65 10.76
CA PRO A 140 7.89 -5.57 11.76
C PRO A 140 6.85 -6.11 12.75
N VAL A 141 5.76 -5.37 12.97
CA VAL A 141 4.71 -5.72 13.94
C VAL A 141 3.48 -6.31 13.26
N MET A 142 3.00 -5.68 12.19
CA MET A 142 1.70 -6.00 11.59
C MET A 142 1.75 -6.26 10.08
N GLY A 143 2.93 -6.24 9.44
CA GLY A 143 3.05 -6.33 7.98
C GLY A 143 2.46 -7.61 7.39
N SER A 144 2.71 -8.75 8.04
CA SER A 144 2.22 -10.07 7.64
C SER A 144 0.85 -10.43 8.20
N LEU A 145 0.29 -9.61 9.10
CA LEU A 145 -1.03 -9.86 9.67
C LEU A 145 -2.10 -9.54 8.64
N LEU A 146 -3.18 -10.34 8.64
CA LEU A 146 -4.35 -10.03 7.82
C LEU A 146 -5.01 -8.75 8.34
N VAL A 147 -5.43 -7.87 7.43
CA VAL A 147 -6.01 -6.58 7.80
C VAL A 147 -7.27 -6.70 8.63
N ARG A 148 -7.99 -7.82 8.54
CA ARG A 148 -9.15 -8.12 9.39
C ARG A 148 -8.80 -8.42 10.86
N ASP A 149 -7.58 -8.87 11.12
CA ASP A 149 -7.11 -9.30 12.44
C ASP A 149 -6.31 -8.18 13.15
N ILE A 150 -6.03 -7.07 12.46
CA ILE A 150 -5.35 -5.92 13.03
C ILE A 150 -6.29 -5.20 14.01
N ALA A 151 -5.98 -5.38 15.29
CA ALA A 151 -6.57 -4.71 16.44
C ALA A 151 -5.67 -3.62 17.05
N LEU A 152 -6.23 -2.90 18.03
CA LEU A 152 -5.59 -1.81 18.77
C LEU A 152 -4.20 -2.15 19.36
N PRO A 153 -3.96 -3.32 19.99
CA PRO A 153 -2.64 -3.65 20.53
C PRO A 153 -1.52 -3.54 19.50
N HIS A 154 -1.73 -4.05 18.27
CA HIS A 154 -0.74 -3.97 17.20
C HIS A 154 -0.41 -2.52 16.82
N VAL A 155 -1.42 -1.63 16.81
CA VAL A 155 -1.20 -0.21 16.50
C VAL A 155 -0.39 0.45 17.62
N LEU A 156 -0.69 0.13 18.88
CA LEU A 156 0.08 0.63 20.02
C LEU A 156 1.51 0.12 20.02
N ASP A 157 1.75 -1.14 19.67
CA ASP A 157 3.09 -1.72 19.56
C ASP A 157 3.95 -1.00 18.52
N VAL A 158 3.34 -0.51 17.42
CA VAL A 158 4.02 0.31 16.42
C VAL A 158 4.30 1.73 16.92
N LEU A 159 3.33 2.36 17.59
CA LEU A 159 3.39 3.79 17.90
C LEU A 159 4.12 4.10 19.21
N THR A 160 3.92 3.30 20.25
CA THR A 160 4.45 3.55 21.60
C THR A 160 5.97 3.74 21.63
N PRO A 161 6.79 2.92 20.93
CA PRO A 161 8.25 3.06 20.95
C PRO A 161 8.74 4.40 20.39
N ILE A 162 7.99 4.99 19.47
CA ILE A 162 8.37 6.22 18.76
C ILE A 162 7.58 7.44 19.21
N TRP A 163 6.55 7.27 20.05
CA TRP A 163 5.59 8.33 20.37
C TRP A 163 6.23 9.54 21.04
N LYS A 164 7.10 9.31 22.05
CA LYS A 164 7.77 10.39 22.80
C LYS A 164 9.07 10.88 22.16
N GLY A 165 9.83 9.99 21.53
CA GLY A 165 11.14 10.33 20.96
C GLY A 165 11.08 10.86 19.52
N LYS A 166 10.07 10.47 18.74
CA LYS A 166 9.89 10.82 17.32
C LYS A 166 8.43 11.14 17.02
N THR A 167 7.82 12.03 17.80
CA THR A 167 6.37 12.28 17.81
C THR A 167 5.80 12.66 16.45
N GLU A 168 6.47 13.50 15.66
CA GLU A 168 6.07 13.83 14.28
C GLU A 168 6.02 12.58 13.39
N THR A 169 7.06 11.76 13.45
CA THR A 169 7.12 10.48 12.72
C THR A 169 6.01 9.55 13.17
N ALA A 170 5.78 9.43 14.47
CA ALA A 170 4.72 8.59 15.03
C ALA A 170 3.33 9.05 14.58
N THR A 171 3.08 10.36 14.60
CA THR A 171 1.82 10.96 14.14
C THR A 171 1.57 10.68 12.65
N ARG A 172 2.62 10.78 11.82
CA ARG A 172 2.54 10.46 10.38
C ARG A 172 2.32 8.95 10.14
N VAL A 173 3.05 8.09 10.85
CA VAL A 173 2.89 6.62 10.75
C VAL A 173 1.47 6.23 11.13
N ARG A 174 0.92 6.76 12.24
CA ARG A 174 -0.47 6.52 12.66
C ARG A 174 -1.47 6.91 11.57
N GLY A 175 -1.35 8.12 11.01
CA GLY A 175 -2.25 8.57 9.94
C GLY A 175 -2.16 7.73 8.66
N ARG A 176 -0.98 7.18 8.36
CA ARG A 176 -0.79 6.25 7.24
C ARG A 176 -1.45 4.89 7.52
N ILE A 177 -1.27 4.34 8.71
CA ILE A 177 -1.96 3.10 9.14
C ILE A 177 -3.47 3.30 9.06
N GLU A 178 -3.98 4.40 9.61
CA GLU A 178 -5.40 4.77 9.56
C GLU A 178 -5.92 4.78 8.12
N SER A 179 -5.22 5.45 7.20
CA SER A 179 -5.61 5.52 5.78
C SER A 179 -5.66 4.16 5.09
N VAL A 180 -4.68 3.29 5.35
CA VAL A 180 -4.62 1.93 4.78
C VAL A 180 -5.76 1.07 5.31
N LEU A 181 -6.04 1.13 6.61
CA LEU A 181 -7.13 0.38 7.23
C LEU A 181 -8.52 0.88 6.79
N ASP A 182 -8.70 2.18 6.62
CA ASP A 182 -9.95 2.74 6.07
C ASP A 182 -10.16 2.28 4.62
N TRP A 183 -9.11 2.32 3.79
CA TRP A 183 -9.20 1.80 2.43
C TRP A 183 -9.52 0.31 2.40
N ALA A 184 -8.89 -0.49 3.26
CA ALA A 184 -9.19 -1.92 3.39
C ALA A 184 -10.63 -2.18 3.83
N THR A 185 -11.20 -1.30 4.65
CA THR A 185 -12.61 -1.35 5.08
C THR A 185 -13.54 -1.10 3.88
N VAL A 186 -13.29 -0.04 3.10
CA VAL A 186 -14.07 0.28 1.89
C VAL A 186 -14.00 -0.83 0.85
N ARG A 187 -12.86 -1.52 0.73
CA ARG A 187 -12.67 -2.68 -0.17
C ARG A 187 -13.29 -3.97 0.36
N GLY A 188 -13.83 -3.97 1.58
CA GLY A 188 -14.45 -5.15 2.20
C GLY A 188 -13.46 -6.22 2.67
N TYR A 189 -12.18 -5.86 2.88
CA TYR A 189 -11.15 -6.75 3.41
C TYR A 189 -11.15 -6.80 4.95
N ARG A 190 -11.68 -5.76 5.60
CA ARG A 190 -11.92 -5.72 7.05
C ARG A 190 -13.27 -5.08 7.36
N ALA A 191 -13.75 -5.30 8.58
CA ALA A 191 -14.97 -4.70 9.12
C ALA A 191 -14.69 -4.13 10.51
N GLY A 192 -15.64 -3.35 11.03
CA GLY A 192 -15.55 -2.73 12.35
C GLY A 192 -14.77 -1.42 12.36
N GLU A 193 -14.49 -0.93 13.57
CA GLU A 193 -13.79 0.33 13.78
C GLU A 193 -12.32 0.24 13.35
N ASN A 194 -11.75 1.37 12.94
CA ASN A 194 -10.34 1.48 12.62
C ASN A 194 -9.52 1.71 13.91
N PRO A 195 -8.66 0.75 14.33
CA PRO A 195 -7.89 0.85 15.58
C PRO A 195 -6.82 1.95 15.54
N ALA A 196 -6.51 2.49 14.37
CA ALA A 196 -5.57 3.61 14.22
C ALA A 196 -6.28 4.98 14.24
N ARG A 197 -7.60 5.02 14.45
CA ARG A 197 -8.36 6.26 14.60
C ARG A 197 -7.80 7.08 15.76
N TRP A 198 -7.66 8.38 15.56
CA TRP A 198 -7.20 9.26 16.63
C TRP A 198 -8.32 9.65 17.60
N LYS A 199 -9.31 10.40 17.11
CA LYS A 199 -10.37 10.98 17.93
C LYS A 199 -11.28 9.90 18.50
N GLY A 200 -11.47 9.92 19.82
CA GLY A 200 -12.31 8.98 20.55
C GLY A 200 -11.73 7.56 20.64
N HIS A 201 -10.42 7.41 20.41
CA HIS A 201 -9.76 6.11 20.37
C HIS A 201 -8.31 6.22 20.87
N LEU A 202 -7.32 6.40 19.99
CA LEU A 202 -5.92 6.53 20.42
C LEU A 202 -5.65 7.76 21.30
N ASP A 203 -6.47 8.81 21.23
CA ASP A 203 -6.40 9.97 22.12
C ASP A 203 -6.72 9.67 23.59
N GLN A 204 -7.32 8.50 23.90
CA GLN A 204 -7.54 8.02 25.26
C GLN A 204 -6.33 7.26 25.83
N LEU A 205 -5.40 6.84 24.98
CA LEU A 205 -4.32 5.92 25.33
C LEU A 205 -2.94 6.56 25.16
N LEU A 206 -2.81 7.49 24.22
CA LEU A 206 -1.59 8.19 23.91
C LEU A 206 -1.74 9.67 24.23
N PRO A 207 -0.74 10.29 24.88
CA PRO A 207 -0.79 11.72 25.18
C PRO A 207 -0.84 12.53 23.88
N ASN A 208 -1.56 13.65 23.90
CA ASN A 208 -1.69 14.54 22.76
C ASN A 208 -0.31 14.95 22.22
N PRO A 209 0.01 14.66 20.94
CA PRO A 209 1.28 15.00 20.31
C PRO A 209 1.72 16.44 20.56
N ASN A 210 0.79 17.39 20.46
CA ASN A 210 1.06 18.83 20.61
C ASN A 210 1.46 19.21 22.05
N LYS A 211 1.15 18.37 23.04
CA LYS A 211 1.52 18.60 24.44
C LYS A 211 2.85 17.96 24.83
N ILE A 212 3.30 16.95 24.09
CA ILE A 212 4.53 16.21 24.39
C ILE A 212 5.71 16.59 23.49
N ALA A 213 5.44 16.94 22.24
CA ALA A 213 6.45 17.47 21.34
C ALA A 213 6.58 18.97 21.60
N LYS A 214 7.59 19.37 22.37
CA LYS A 214 7.96 20.78 22.43
C LYS A 214 8.40 21.21 21.04
N VAL A 215 7.69 22.15 20.45
CA VAL A 215 8.06 22.76 19.17
C VAL A 215 9.37 23.50 19.38
N LYS A 216 10.48 22.93 18.88
CA LYS A 216 11.73 23.68 18.73
C LYS A 216 11.66 24.38 17.37
N HIS A 217 11.53 25.69 17.38
CA HIS A 217 11.62 26.48 16.16
C HIS A 217 13.06 26.40 15.63
N HIS A 218 13.19 26.37 14.30
CA HIS A 218 14.50 26.52 13.67
C HIS A 218 15.03 27.92 13.96
N GLU A 219 16.30 27.98 14.39
CA GLU A 219 16.98 29.25 14.60
C GLU A 219 17.16 29.96 13.25
N ALA A 220 17.13 31.28 13.29
CA ALA A 220 17.26 32.12 12.11
C ALA A 220 18.35 33.16 12.36
N ILE A 221 19.08 33.50 11.30
CA ILE A 221 20.07 34.59 11.36
C ILE A 221 19.32 35.88 11.66
N ALA A 222 19.73 36.59 12.71
CA ALA A 222 19.13 37.87 13.07
C ALA A 222 19.37 38.91 11.96
N VAL A 223 18.40 39.79 11.73
CA VAL A 223 18.39 40.72 10.57
C VAL A 223 19.64 41.63 10.56
N ASP A 224 20.08 42.06 11.74
CA ASP A 224 21.29 42.85 11.95
C ASP A 224 22.59 42.07 11.64
N GLN A 225 22.59 40.75 11.85
CA GLN A 225 23.71 39.86 11.58
C GLN A 225 23.85 39.45 10.11
N VAL A 226 22.80 39.63 9.29
CA VAL A 226 22.80 39.23 7.87
C VAL A 226 23.97 39.87 7.09
N SER A 227 24.33 41.10 7.41
CA SER A 227 25.44 41.81 6.75
C SER A 227 26.81 41.15 7.01
N GLY A 228 27.06 40.76 8.26
CA GLY A 228 28.24 40.01 8.67
C GLY A 228 28.26 38.63 8.03
N PHE A 229 27.14 37.91 8.13
CA PHE A 229 26.99 36.60 7.50
C PHE A 229 27.28 36.63 6.00
N LEU A 230 26.73 37.60 5.27
CA LEU A 230 26.97 37.75 3.83
C LEU A 230 28.44 38.06 3.52
N SER A 231 29.11 38.81 4.39
CA SER A 231 30.53 39.12 4.25
C SER A 231 31.40 37.87 4.41
N ASP A 232 31.05 36.99 5.34
CA ASP A 232 31.74 35.72 5.55
C ASP A 232 31.40 34.70 4.47
N LEU A 233 30.14 34.62 4.04
CA LEU A 233 29.70 33.76 2.94
C LEU A 233 30.46 34.06 1.65
N ARG A 234 30.78 35.33 1.39
CA ARG A 234 31.54 35.73 0.20
C ARG A 234 32.98 35.23 0.20
N LYS A 235 33.57 34.95 1.38
CA LYS A 235 34.90 34.34 1.51
C LYS A 235 34.86 32.83 1.20
N MET A 236 33.69 32.20 1.25
CA MET A 236 33.53 30.78 0.98
C MET A 236 33.61 30.49 -0.53
N GLU A 237 34.44 29.52 -0.89
CA GLU A 237 34.58 29.09 -2.28
C GLU A 237 33.50 28.06 -2.70
N GLY A 238 33.29 27.96 -4.01
CA GLY A 238 32.45 26.95 -4.64
C GLY A 238 30.99 27.33 -4.90
N MET A 239 30.35 26.57 -5.78
CA MET A 239 28.99 26.85 -6.27
C MET A 239 27.92 26.80 -5.20
N GLY A 240 28.09 25.99 -4.15
CA GLY A 240 27.16 25.97 -3.03
C GLY A 240 27.07 27.31 -2.30
N ALA A 241 28.21 27.99 -2.08
CA ALA A 241 28.25 29.30 -1.43
C ALA A 241 27.59 30.37 -2.32
N ARG A 242 27.86 30.32 -3.63
CA ARG A 242 27.24 31.24 -4.60
C ARG A 242 25.73 31.03 -4.71
N ALA A 243 25.27 29.78 -4.69
CA ALA A 243 23.86 29.45 -4.66
C ALA A 243 23.18 29.97 -3.38
N LEU A 244 23.84 29.87 -2.21
CA LEU A 244 23.32 30.43 -0.97
C LEU A 244 23.24 31.96 -1.00
N GLU A 245 24.25 32.62 -1.60
CA GLU A 245 24.23 34.07 -1.80
C GLU A 245 23.07 34.50 -2.74
N PHE A 246 22.83 33.75 -3.81
CA PHE A 246 21.69 34.00 -4.70
C PHE A 246 20.34 33.74 -4.02
N LEU A 247 20.26 32.72 -3.15
CA LEU A 247 19.06 32.46 -2.34
C LEU A 247 18.73 33.66 -1.45
N LEU A 248 19.74 34.24 -0.78
CA LEU A 248 19.56 35.42 0.06
C LEU A 248 19.03 36.63 -0.70
N PHE A 249 19.51 36.87 -1.92
CA PHE A 249 19.08 38.04 -2.70
C PHE A 249 17.65 37.95 -3.23
N ASN A 250 17.10 36.74 -3.34
CA ASN A 250 15.84 36.48 -4.03
C ASN A 250 14.76 35.86 -3.13
N ALA A 251 15.12 35.48 -1.90
CA ALA A 251 14.23 34.81 -0.94
C ALA A 251 13.49 33.58 -1.50
N SER A 252 14.13 32.89 -2.46
CA SER A 252 13.55 31.73 -3.15
C SER A 252 13.85 30.41 -2.43
N ARG A 253 13.15 29.34 -2.76
CA ARG A 253 13.39 28.03 -2.13
C ARG A 253 14.71 27.43 -2.59
N SER A 254 15.37 26.66 -1.72
CA SER A 254 16.60 25.92 -2.04
C SER A 254 16.51 25.13 -3.36
N GLY A 255 15.41 24.42 -3.58
CA GLY A 255 15.21 23.64 -4.82
C GLY A 255 15.06 24.50 -6.08
N GLU A 256 14.49 25.70 -5.96
CA GLU A 256 14.37 26.66 -7.08
C GLU A 256 15.76 27.16 -7.45
N VAL A 257 16.57 27.55 -6.46
CA VAL A 257 17.93 28.06 -6.66
C VAL A 257 18.87 26.99 -7.19
N ARG A 258 18.93 25.81 -6.55
CA ARG A 258 19.84 24.73 -6.96
C ARG A 258 19.59 24.20 -8.38
N GLY A 259 18.36 24.34 -8.87
CA GLY A 259 17.97 23.95 -10.22
C GLY A 259 17.87 25.11 -11.20
N ALA A 260 18.20 26.35 -10.80
CA ALA A 260 18.05 27.53 -11.64
C ALA A 260 18.83 27.38 -12.96
N LEU A 261 18.20 27.78 -14.06
CA LEU A 261 18.75 27.64 -15.41
C LEU A 261 19.09 29.01 -16.01
N TRP A 262 20.12 29.09 -16.85
CA TRP A 262 20.47 30.34 -17.53
C TRP A 262 19.35 30.80 -18.47
N SER A 263 18.62 29.86 -19.08
CA SER A 263 17.43 30.14 -19.89
C SER A 263 16.28 30.82 -19.12
N GLU A 264 16.26 30.74 -17.79
CA GLU A 264 15.23 31.36 -16.95
C GLU A 264 15.56 32.83 -16.60
N ILE A 265 16.77 33.30 -16.92
CA ILE A 265 17.26 34.63 -16.57
C ILE A 265 17.13 35.57 -17.76
N ASP A 266 16.29 36.59 -17.61
CA ASP A 266 16.28 37.76 -18.48
C ASP A 266 17.10 38.88 -17.83
N GLU A 267 18.35 39.03 -18.27
CA GLU A 267 19.24 40.09 -17.76
C GLU A 267 18.78 41.50 -18.14
N LYS A 268 18.05 41.65 -19.26
CA LYS A 268 17.56 42.97 -19.73
C LYS A 268 16.37 43.41 -18.90
N ALA A 269 15.39 42.52 -18.73
CA ALA A 269 14.23 42.75 -17.88
C ALA A 269 14.55 42.65 -16.38
N LYS A 270 15.74 42.13 -16.02
CA LYS A 270 16.18 41.86 -14.64
C LYS A 270 15.21 40.92 -13.94
N LEU A 271 14.86 39.83 -14.60
CA LEU A 271 13.84 38.91 -14.15
C LEU A 271 14.36 37.47 -14.17
N TRP A 272 14.06 36.72 -13.11
CA TRP A 272 14.18 35.27 -13.11
C TRP A 272 12.78 34.66 -13.15
N THR A 273 12.47 33.92 -14.22
CA THR A 273 11.14 33.31 -14.42
C THR A 273 11.24 31.81 -14.20
N ILE A 274 10.71 31.34 -13.07
CA ILE A 274 10.69 29.92 -12.70
C ILE A 274 9.41 29.31 -13.28
N PRO A 275 9.53 28.31 -14.18
CA PRO A 275 8.38 27.73 -14.85
C PRO A 275 7.53 26.90 -13.88
N ALA A 276 6.24 26.76 -14.20
CA ALA A 276 5.24 26.13 -13.32
C ALA A 276 5.61 24.69 -12.95
N GLU A 277 6.25 23.96 -13.85
CA GLU A 277 6.68 22.57 -13.69
C GLU A 277 7.71 22.39 -12.57
N ARG A 278 8.50 23.44 -12.29
CA ARG A 278 9.47 23.46 -11.20
C ARG A 278 8.89 23.96 -9.88
N MET A 279 7.71 24.58 -9.92
CA MET A 279 7.07 25.19 -8.77
C MET A 279 6.18 24.19 -8.03
N LYS A 280 6.31 24.16 -6.69
CA LYS A 280 5.46 23.31 -5.82
C LYS A 280 3.96 23.59 -6.01
N ALA A 281 3.60 24.85 -6.29
CA ALA A 281 2.22 25.29 -6.49
C ALA A 281 1.73 25.14 -7.95
N LYS A 282 2.57 24.66 -8.88
CA LYS A 282 2.27 24.54 -10.31
C LYS A 282 1.83 25.86 -10.98
N VAL A 283 2.39 26.97 -10.52
CA VAL A 283 2.17 28.31 -11.09
C VAL A 283 3.52 28.93 -11.36
N GLU A 284 3.70 29.54 -12.53
CA GLU A 284 4.90 30.28 -12.90
C GLU A 284 5.22 31.35 -11.84
N HIS A 285 6.48 31.47 -11.46
CA HIS A 285 6.92 32.44 -10.48
C HIS A 285 7.97 33.38 -11.08
N ARG A 286 7.69 34.68 -11.00
CA ARG A 286 8.56 35.74 -11.51
C ARG A 286 9.23 36.44 -10.35
N VAL A 287 10.56 36.39 -10.31
CA VAL A 287 11.40 36.94 -9.24
C VAL A 287 12.22 38.10 -9.81
N PRO A 288 11.99 39.35 -9.37
CA PRO A 288 12.82 40.48 -9.75
C PRO A 288 14.26 40.30 -9.24
N LEU A 289 15.25 40.49 -10.13
CA LEU A 289 16.65 40.33 -9.80
C LEU A 289 17.26 41.65 -9.30
N SER A 290 17.80 41.62 -8.09
CA SER A 290 18.55 42.74 -7.52
C SER A 290 19.85 43.01 -8.29
N LYS A 291 20.41 44.22 -8.11
CA LYS A 291 21.73 44.58 -8.69
C LYS A 291 22.81 43.59 -8.24
N GLN A 292 22.74 43.13 -6.99
CA GLN A 292 23.67 42.19 -6.39
C GLN A 292 23.51 40.78 -7.00
N ALA A 293 22.27 40.32 -7.22
CA ALA A 293 22.02 39.04 -7.89
C ALA A 293 22.56 39.04 -9.32
N LEU A 294 22.32 40.10 -10.09
CA LEU A 294 22.86 40.23 -11.45
C LEU A 294 24.39 40.30 -11.47
N LYS A 295 25.00 41.01 -10.51
CA LYS A 295 26.46 41.05 -10.37
C LYS A 295 27.03 39.67 -10.08
N LEU A 296 26.39 38.91 -9.19
CA LEU A 296 26.77 37.53 -8.90
C LEU A 296 26.69 36.67 -10.15
N LEU A 297 25.55 36.67 -10.84
CA LEU A 297 25.33 35.88 -12.06
C LEU A 297 26.40 36.15 -13.13
N LYS A 298 26.75 37.42 -13.37
CA LYS A 298 27.78 37.80 -14.35
C LYS A 298 29.19 37.30 -14.01
N ALA A 299 29.47 37.09 -12.71
CA ALA A 299 30.77 36.60 -12.26
C ALA A 299 30.86 35.06 -12.25
N LEU A 300 29.75 34.34 -12.44
CA LEU A 300 29.76 32.88 -12.42
C LEU A 300 30.29 32.31 -13.74
N PRO A 301 31.17 31.28 -13.67
CA PRO A 301 31.55 30.55 -14.86
C PRO A 301 30.35 29.77 -15.41
N ARG A 302 30.27 29.65 -16.74
CA ARG A 302 29.31 28.77 -17.41
C ARG A 302 29.94 27.40 -17.63
N TYR A 303 29.19 26.35 -17.33
CA TYR A 303 29.61 24.98 -17.63
C TYR A 303 29.19 24.62 -19.06
N GLN A 304 30.14 24.25 -19.92
CA GLN A 304 29.81 23.86 -21.29
C GLN A 304 28.90 22.63 -21.30
N GLY A 305 27.82 22.70 -22.07
CA GLY A 305 26.85 21.61 -22.18
C GLY A 305 25.85 21.48 -21.03
N SER A 306 25.81 22.44 -20.09
CA SER A 306 24.78 22.50 -19.05
C SER A 306 24.16 23.89 -18.95
N ASP A 307 22.83 23.93 -18.85
CA ASP A 307 22.08 25.16 -18.65
C ASP A 307 21.94 25.54 -17.16
N VAL A 308 22.40 24.67 -16.24
CA VAL A 308 22.29 24.91 -14.80
C VAL A 308 23.25 26.02 -14.37
N ILE A 309 22.72 27.04 -13.68
CA ILE A 309 23.50 28.18 -13.16
C ILE A 309 24.45 27.71 -12.06
N PHE A 310 23.90 27.09 -11.03
CA PHE A 310 24.66 26.60 -9.88
C PHE A 310 24.93 25.12 -10.06
N HIS A 311 25.99 24.79 -10.79
CA HIS A 311 26.30 23.41 -11.10
C HIS A 311 27.21 22.75 -10.05
N GLY A 312 27.02 21.45 -9.84
CA GLY A 312 27.98 20.58 -9.18
C GLY A 312 29.06 20.11 -10.15
N THR A 313 29.76 19.04 -9.78
CA THR A 313 30.73 18.38 -10.67
C THR A 313 30.05 17.95 -11.97
N ARG A 314 30.68 18.14 -13.13
CA ARG A 314 30.16 17.73 -14.44
C ARG A 314 28.84 18.42 -14.88
N GLY A 315 28.54 19.62 -14.39
CA GLY A 315 27.38 20.40 -14.88
C GLY A 315 26.02 19.99 -14.31
N GLN A 316 25.96 19.04 -13.38
CA GLN A 316 24.72 18.55 -12.77
C GLN A 316 24.16 19.52 -11.71
N THR A 317 22.87 19.44 -11.39
CA THR A 317 22.27 20.21 -10.29
C THR A 317 22.88 19.86 -8.93
N LEU A 318 22.98 20.86 -8.04
CA LEU A 318 23.46 20.67 -6.67
C LEU A 318 22.50 19.76 -5.87
N SER A 319 23.09 18.96 -4.96
CA SER A 319 22.33 18.07 -4.06
C SER A 319 21.49 18.88 -3.06
N ASP A 320 20.43 18.26 -2.53
CA ASP A 320 19.50 18.91 -1.59
C ASP A 320 20.19 19.49 -0.35
N MET A 321 21.24 18.82 0.13
CA MET A 321 21.99 19.20 1.32
C MET A 321 23.00 20.31 1.10
N THR A 322 23.25 20.74 -0.15
CA THR A 322 24.40 21.59 -0.47
C THR A 322 24.36 22.93 0.27
N LEU A 323 23.21 23.61 0.29
CA LEU A 323 23.12 24.93 0.94
C LEU A 323 23.25 24.82 2.47
N SER A 324 22.56 23.86 3.09
CA SER A 324 22.72 23.59 4.52
C SER A 324 24.14 23.18 4.89
N ALA A 325 24.84 22.44 4.02
CA ALA A 325 26.24 22.08 4.24
C ALA A 325 27.19 23.28 4.16
N VAL A 326 26.86 24.33 3.40
CA VAL A 326 27.60 25.60 3.44
C VAL A 326 27.40 26.25 4.81
N MET A 327 26.14 26.38 5.26
CA MET A 327 25.84 27.02 6.54
C MET A 327 26.47 26.27 7.73
N ARG A 328 26.49 24.93 7.72
CA ARG A 328 27.19 24.13 8.75
C ARG A 328 28.69 24.36 8.77
N ARG A 329 29.33 24.48 7.60
CA ARG A 329 30.77 24.78 7.49
C ARG A 329 31.11 26.19 7.97
N MET A 330 30.15 27.10 7.90
CA MET A 330 30.25 28.44 8.46
C MET A 330 29.89 28.50 9.94
N GLU A 331 29.58 27.34 10.57
CA GLU A 331 29.24 27.25 12.00
C GLU A 331 28.08 28.17 12.41
N VAL A 332 27.09 28.30 11.52
CA VAL A 332 25.89 29.10 11.77
C VAL A 332 24.88 28.25 12.54
N ASP A 333 24.36 28.76 13.65
CA ASP A 333 23.37 28.04 14.48
C ASP A 333 22.02 27.82 13.77
N ALA A 334 21.73 28.64 12.75
CA ALA A 334 20.52 28.62 11.94
C ALA A 334 20.48 27.50 10.86
N VAL A 335 20.75 26.23 11.22
CA VAL A 335 20.74 25.07 10.29
C VAL A 335 19.97 23.85 10.77
#